data_AF-A0A7Z8RKD9-F1
#
_entry.id   AF-A0A7Z8RKD9-F1
#
_cell.length_a   1.000
_cell.length_b   1.000
_cell.length_c   1.000
_cell.angle_alpha   90.00
_cell.angle_beta   90.00
_cell.angle_gamma   90.00
#
_symmetry.space_group_name_H-M   'P 1'
#
loop_
_entity.id
_entity.type
_entity.pdbx_description
1 polymer ?
#
loop_
_entity_poly.entity_id
_entity_poly.type
_entity_poly.pdbx_seq_one_letter_code
_entity_poly.pdbx_strand_id
1 'polypeptide(L)'
;MKQKHELAQEDYMQGMKYKELAEKYEVSVNTVKSWKTRYKWDRKSVHTKDEKVRTQKKTGAPIGNKNAVGNSGNKTPKWGNKNTVGHGPPKGNHNAMTHGLFRKIIPNDDPHAMELLDEIQNHTELDMLFNSIQLQYFNILNSQRIMHVRDKDDMSKEIISESEGGEAYMIQFAWDKQANLLTAYSRAMTSLSAMIERFDKLANVDDERRLKLTQMKTNIEKTKADTARIKGEDGDEYEDDGFKEALEGKVEEVWDDHDDDSEA
;
A
#
# COMPACT_ATOMS: atom_id res chain seq x y z
N MET A 1 7.31 41.77 52.50
CA MET A 1 8.00 40.51 52.14
C MET A 1 7.95 40.38 50.63
N LYS A 2 9.04 39.97 49.96
CA LYS A 2 9.02 39.72 48.51
C LYS A 2 8.10 38.54 48.19
N GLN A 3 7.38 38.62 47.08
CA GLN A 3 6.49 37.52 46.65
C GLN A 3 7.32 36.33 46.16
N LYS A 4 6.80 35.11 46.29
CA LYS A 4 7.53 33.86 45.88
C LYS A 4 8.03 33.92 44.43
N HIS A 5 7.28 34.56 43.52
CA HIS A 5 7.69 34.68 42.12
C HIS A 5 8.85 35.67 41.90
N GLU A 6 9.02 36.70 42.74
CA GLU A 6 10.13 37.66 42.62
C GLU A 6 11.44 37.02 43.03
N LEU A 7 11.41 36.26 44.12
CA LEU A 7 12.56 35.48 44.58
C LEU A 7 12.95 34.40 43.57
N ALA A 8 11.96 33.70 43.00
CA ALA A 8 12.20 32.71 41.95
C ALA A 8 12.74 33.34 40.65
N GLN A 9 12.41 34.60 40.36
CA GLN A 9 12.98 35.34 39.23
C GLN A 9 14.46 35.65 39.45
N GLU A 10 14.85 36.14 40.63
CA GLU A 10 16.25 36.41 40.98
C GLU A 10 17.10 35.14 40.83
N ASP A 11 16.63 34.03 41.39
CA ASP A 11 17.27 32.72 41.29
C ASP A 11 17.32 32.19 39.84
N TYR A 12 16.28 32.43 39.04
CA TYR A 12 16.26 32.08 37.63
C TYR A 12 17.31 32.87 36.82
N MET A 13 17.49 34.15 37.14
CA MET A 13 18.53 35.00 36.53
C MET A 13 19.94 34.57 36.96
N GLN A 14 20.10 34.00 38.16
CA GLN A 14 21.33 33.36 38.63
C GLN A 14 21.64 32.01 37.95
N GLY A 15 20.72 31.50 37.12
CA GLY A 15 20.97 30.32 36.27
C GLY A 15 20.31 29.03 36.75
N MET A 16 19.57 29.04 37.86
CA MET A 16 18.87 27.83 38.35
C MET A 16 17.88 27.28 37.32
N LYS A 17 17.75 25.95 37.28
CA LYS A 17 16.79 25.28 36.39
C LYS A 17 15.40 25.32 37.00
N TYR A 18 14.35 25.25 36.16
CA TYR A 18 12.96 25.27 36.66
C TYR A 18 12.64 24.16 37.65
N LYS A 19 13.32 23.00 37.56
CA LYS A 19 13.13 21.88 38.49
C LYS A 19 13.62 22.21 39.90
N GLU A 20 14.77 22.88 40.01
CA GLU A 20 15.37 23.30 41.28
C GLU A 20 14.56 24.43 41.92
N LEU A 21 14.04 25.36 41.11
CA LEU A 21 13.14 26.42 41.56
C LEU A 21 11.81 25.87 42.11
N ALA A 22 11.26 24.86 41.43
CA ALA A 22 10.03 24.20 41.87
C ALA A 22 10.19 23.56 43.25
N GLU A 23 11.31 22.87 43.48
CA GLU A 23 11.63 22.23 44.75
C GLU A 23 11.91 23.26 45.87
N LYS A 24 12.72 24.29 45.60
CA LYS A 24 13.09 25.32 46.59
C LYS A 24 11.91 26.14 47.11
N TYR A 25 10.92 26.41 46.25
CA TYR A 25 9.75 27.23 46.60
C TYR A 25 8.48 26.42 46.87
N GLU A 26 8.58 25.08 46.86
CA GLU A 26 7.48 24.13 47.02
C GLU A 26 6.30 24.39 46.07
N VAL A 27 6.62 24.52 44.77
CA VAL A 27 5.63 24.83 43.73
C VAL A 27 5.82 23.88 42.56
N SER A 28 4.75 23.61 41.81
CA SER A 28 4.88 22.79 40.61
C SER A 28 5.79 23.45 39.56
N VAL A 29 6.50 22.64 38.77
CA VAL A 29 7.31 23.13 37.63
C VAL A 29 6.45 23.94 36.64
N ASN A 30 5.17 23.59 36.51
CA ASN A 30 4.23 24.31 35.65
C ASN A 30 3.91 25.72 36.18
N THR A 31 3.88 25.90 37.51
CA THR A 31 3.71 27.22 38.12
C THR A 31 4.92 28.10 37.86
N VAL A 32 6.15 27.57 37.96
CA VAL A 32 7.38 28.31 37.61
C VAL A 32 7.41 28.69 36.13
N LYS A 33 6.99 27.79 35.23
CA LYS A 33 6.83 28.09 33.78
C LYS A 33 5.79 29.19 33.56
N SER A 34 4.67 29.15 34.27
CA SER A 34 3.61 30.18 34.20
C SER A 34 4.13 31.54 34.65
N TRP A 35 4.88 31.61 35.75
CA TRP A 35 5.52 32.85 36.21
C TRP A 35 6.50 33.42 35.20
N LYS A 36 7.35 32.56 34.60
CA LYS A 36 8.27 32.98 33.53
C LYS A 36 7.54 33.65 32.38
N THR A 37 6.42 33.08 31.94
CA THR A 37 5.60 33.62 30.83
C THR A 37 4.86 34.89 31.25
N ARG A 38 4.21 34.88 32.41
CA ARG A 38 3.39 36.00 32.91
C ARG A 38 4.21 37.24 33.21
N TYR A 39 5.37 37.07 33.83
CA TYR A 39 6.28 38.15 34.23
C TYR A 39 7.46 38.33 33.26
N LYS A 40 7.40 37.68 32.10
CA LYS A 40 8.37 37.82 31.00
C LYS A 40 9.83 37.70 31.47
N TRP A 41 10.15 36.65 32.23
CA TRP A 41 11.53 36.43 32.65
C TRP A 41 12.37 36.07 31.41
N ASP A 42 13.36 36.91 31.11
CA ASP A 42 14.27 36.68 29.99
C ASP A 42 15.70 36.54 30.49
N ARG A 43 16.36 35.46 30.07
CA ARG A 43 17.79 35.23 30.31
C ARG A 43 18.40 34.73 29.01
N LYS A 44 19.60 35.21 28.69
CA LYS A 44 20.36 34.71 27.53
C LYS A 44 20.51 33.19 27.67
N SER A 45 19.97 32.45 26.71
CA SER A 45 19.89 30.99 26.71
C SER A 45 21.27 30.37 26.95
N VAL A 46 21.42 29.66 28.08
CA VAL A 46 22.56 28.78 28.40
C VAL A 46 22.32 27.38 27.82
N HIS A 47 21.77 27.30 26.61
CA HIS A 47 21.94 26.10 25.82
C HIS A 47 23.28 26.26 25.12
N THR A 48 24.26 25.42 25.49
CA THR A 48 25.40 25.16 24.62
C THR A 48 24.82 24.83 23.26
N LYS A 49 25.07 25.71 22.27
CA LYS A 49 24.91 25.34 20.87
C LYS A 49 26.00 24.33 20.60
N ASP A 50 25.82 23.09 21.05
CA ASP A 50 26.59 21.99 20.52
C ASP A 50 26.28 21.99 19.02
N GLU A 51 27.29 22.38 18.26
CA GLU A 51 27.26 22.44 16.82
C GLU A 51 26.68 21.11 16.34
N LYS A 52 25.58 21.15 15.57
CA LYS A 52 24.94 19.94 15.05
C LYS A 52 26.01 19.14 14.30
N VAL A 53 26.59 18.11 14.94
CA VAL A 53 27.44 17.11 14.30
C VAL A 53 26.54 16.15 13.52
N ARG A 54 25.75 16.69 12.59
CA ARG A 54 25.21 15.91 11.50
C ARG A 54 26.18 16.11 10.35
N THR A 55 27.28 15.36 10.37
CA THR A 55 28.09 15.21 9.15
C THR A 55 27.15 14.65 8.09
N GLN A 56 26.74 15.49 7.14
CA GLN A 56 26.12 14.96 5.94
C GLN A 56 27.17 14.03 5.33
N LYS A 57 26.87 12.73 5.26
CA LYS A 57 27.69 11.78 4.50
C LYS A 57 27.94 12.44 3.15
N LYS A 58 29.20 12.71 2.81
CA LYS A 58 29.56 13.23 1.49
C LYS A 58 29.13 12.19 0.47
N THR A 59 27.94 12.36 -0.10
CA THR A 59 27.48 11.52 -1.21
C THR A 59 28.16 12.07 -2.46
N GLY A 60 29.26 11.42 -2.86
CA GLY A 60 29.99 11.77 -4.08
C GLY A 60 31.42 11.27 -4.06
N ALA A 61 31.99 11.10 -5.25
CA ALA A 61 33.40 10.78 -5.41
C ALA A 61 34.31 11.87 -4.78
N PRO A 62 35.51 11.53 -4.30
CA PRO A 62 36.47 12.49 -3.77
C PRO A 62 36.74 13.63 -4.77
N ILE A 63 36.89 14.86 -4.27
CA ILE A 63 37.29 16.02 -5.07
C ILE A 63 38.65 15.70 -5.71
N GLY A 64 38.73 15.77 -7.04
CA GLY A 64 39.93 15.43 -7.81
C GLY A 64 40.04 13.96 -8.26
N ASN A 65 38.99 13.15 -8.08
CA ASN A 65 38.98 11.77 -8.57
C ASN A 65 39.12 11.70 -10.11
N LYS A 66 40.18 11.05 -10.59
CA LYS A 66 40.45 10.81 -12.02
C LYS A 66 39.81 9.53 -12.58
N ASN A 67 39.08 8.75 -11.78
CA ASN A 67 38.42 7.50 -12.21
C ASN A 67 37.32 7.72 -13.27
N ALA A 68 36.94 8.97 -13.56
CA ALA A 68 36.02 9.34 -14.63
C ALA A 68 36.73 9.95 -15.86
N VAL A 69 38.06 10.06 -15.86
CA VAL A 69 38.82 10.54 -17.03
C VAL A 69 38.69 9.47 -18.13
N GLY A 70 37.93 9.79 -19.17
CA GLY A 70 37.61 8.88 -20.28
C GLY A 70 36.26 8.16 -20.17
N ASN A 71 35.46 8.40 -19.12
CA ASN A 71 34.12 7.81 -18.99
C ASN A 71 33.03 8.86 -19.24
N SER A 72 32.07 8.53 -20.09
CA SER A 72 31.10 9.47 -20.63
C SER A 72 29.88 9.63 -19.71
N GLY A 73 29.78 10.74 -18.98
CA GLY A 73 28.70 10.99 -18.00
C GLY A 73 27.36 11.50 -18.58
N ASN A 74 26.39 11.73 -17.67
CA ASN A 74 24.98 12.19 -17.79
C ASN A 74 24.70 13.63 -18.31
N LYS A 75 23.94 13.78 -19.42
CA LYS A 75 23.78 15.05 -20.16
C LYS A 75 23.34 16.31 -19.39
N THR A 76 22.70 16.19 -18.23
CA THR A 76 22.17 17.33 -17.48
C THR A 76 22.40 17.17 -15.97
N PRO A 77 23.52 17.68 -15.44
CA PRO A 77 23.80 17.67 -14.00
C PRO A 77 23.07 18.83 -13.33
N LYS A 78 22.25 18.53 -12.31
CA LYS A 78 21.50 19.54 -11.52
C LYS A 78 22.41 20.57 -10.81
N TRP A 79 23.71 20.29 -10.71
CA TRP A 79 24.73 21.16 -10.11
C TRP A 79 26.05 21.10 -10.88
N GLY A 80 26.24 22.02 -11.83
CA GLY A 80 27.54 22.53 -12.30
C GLY A 80 28.58 21.59 -12.96
N ASN A 81 28.42 20.27 -12.93
CA ASN A 81 29.44 19.35 -13.46
C ASN A 81 29.37 19.17 -14.99
N LYS A 82 29.94 20.10 -15.75
CA LYS A 82 29.93 20.07 -17.24
C LYS A 82 30.58 18.84 -17.90
N ASN A 83 31.18 17.90 -17.17
CA ASN A 83 31.79 16.68 -17.74
C ASN A 83 30.78 15.59 -18.09
N THR A 84 29.50 15.85 -17.90
CA THR A 84 28.46 14.86 -18.10
C THR A 84 27.64 15.15 -19.37
N VAL A 85 27.91 16.22 -20.12
CA VAL A 85 27.13 16.58 -21.32
C VAL A 85 27.48 15.71 -22.53
N GLY A 86 26.95 14.48 -22.66
CA GLY A 86 27.18 13.74 -23.91
C GLY A 86 26.58 12.36 -24.09
N HIS A 87 26.32 11.58 -23.04
CA HIS A 87 26.13 10.15 -23.25
C HIS A 87 25.07 9.52 -22.34
N GLY A 88 24.25 8.68 -22.97
CA GLY A 88 23.29 7.80 -22.30
C GLY A 88 24.01 6.68 -21.53
N PRO A 89 23.26 5.80 -20.86
CA PRO A 89 23.83 4.71 -20.10
C PRO A 89 24.76 3.82 -20.97
N PRO A 90 25.73 3.11 -20.38
CA PRO A 90 26.63 2.22 -21.10
C PRO A 90 25.86 1.28 -22.04
N LYS A 91 26.41 0.98 -23.22
CA LYS A 91 25.79 0.05 -24.17
C LYS A 91 25.54 -1.29 -23.45
N GLY A 92 24.28 -1.65 -23.23
CA GLY A 92 23.87 -2.83 -22.44
C GLY A 92 23.35 -2.56 -21.01
N ASN A 93 23.33 -1.31 -20.55
CA ASN A 93 22.67 -0.94 -19.30
C ASN A 93 21.16 -0.74 -19.55
N HIS A 94 20.37 -1.68 -19.04
CA HIS A 94 18.91 -1.77 -19.17
C HIS A 94 18.18 -1.43 -17.86
N ASN A 95 18.77 -0.58 -17.01
CA ASN A 95 18.29 -0.29 -15.65
C ASN A 95 16.90 0.38 -15.55
N ALA A 96 16.23 0.69 -16.67
CA ALA A 96 14.87 1.26 -16.70
C ALA A 96 13.87 0.37 -17.46
N MET A 97 14.19 -0.90 -17.68
CA MET A 97 13.22 -1.85 -18.27
C MET A 97 12.48 -2.59 -17.16
N THR A 98 11.17 -2.63 -17.30
CA THR A 98 10.21 -3.23 -16.36
C THR A 98 10.45 -4.74 -16.15
N HIS A 99 11.09 -5.44 -17.10
CA HIS A 99 11.22 -6.91 -17.15
C HIS A 99 12.52 -7.49 -16.51
N GLY A 100 12.87 -7.10 -15.29
CA GLY A 100 14.17 -7.46 -14.68
C GLY A 100 14.44 -8.96 -14.43
N LEU A 101 13.43 -9.79 -14.11
CA LEU A 101 13.61 -11.22 -13.82
C LEU A 101 13.69 -12.08 -15.10
N PHE A 102 12.75 -11.89 -16.02
CA PHE A 102 12.60 -12.73 -17.20
C PHE A 102 13.67 -12.47 -18.27
N ARG A 103 14.18 -11.24 -18.36
CA ARG A 103 15.25 -10.86 -19.31
C ARG A 103 16.58 -11.60 -19.10
N LYS A 104 16.78 -12.19 -17.92
CA LYS A 104 17.96 -13.02 -17.60
C LYS A 104 17.84 -14.45 -18.13
N ILE A 105 16.62 -14.89 -18.40
CA ILE A 105 16.29 -16.27 -18.77
C ILE A 105 15.91 -16.34 -20.24
N ILE A 106 15.19 -15.33 -20.74
CA ILE A 106 14.65 -15.27 -22.10
C ILE A 106 15.67 -14.59 -23.03
N PRO A 107 15.89 -15.14 -24.25
CA PRO A 107 16.70 -14.51 -25.29
C PRO A 107 16.23 -13.08 -25.60
N ASN A 108 17.17 -12.13 -25.56
CA ASN A 108 16.88 -10.69 -25.73
C ASN A 108 16.86 -10.23 -27.19
N ASP A 109 17.32 -11.11 -28.07
CA ASP A 109 17.46 -10.96 -29.50
C ASP A 109 16.21 -11.39 -30.28
N ASP A 110 15.25 -12.05 -29.63
CA ASP A 110 13.96 -12.40 -30.20
C ASP A 110 12.91 -11.31 -29.91
N PRO A 111 12.44 -10.56 -30.94
CA PRO A 111 11.40 -9.55 -30.77
C PRO A 111 10.08 -10.13 -30.27
N HIS A 112 9.75 -11.37 -30.64
CA HIS A 112 8.48 -12.01 -30.25
C HIS A 112 8.49 -12.39 -28.77
N ALA A 113 9.62 -12.90 -28.27
CA ALA A 113 9.78 -13.20 -26.85
C ALA A 113 9.69 -11.93 -25.98
N MET A 114 10.17 -10.80 -26.50
CA MET A 114 10.07 -9.50 -25.83
C MET A 114 8.64 -8.93 -25.82
N GLU A 115 7.88 -9.09 -26.91
CA GLU A 115 6.46 -8.72 -27.00
C GLU A 115 5.62 -9.52 -26.01
N LEU A 116 5.81 -10.84 -25.97
CA LEU A 116 5.11 -11.74 -25.06
C LEU A 116 5.41 -11.41 -23.59
N LEU A 117 6.65 -10.98 -23.32
CA LEU A 117 7.06 -10.57 -21.99
C LEU A 117 6.45 -9.22 -21.56
N ASP A 118 6.22 -8.31 -22.50
CA ASP A 118 5.49 -7.07 -22.29
C ASP A 118 4.02 -7.36 -21.97
N GLU A 119 3.40 -8.22 -22.76
CA GLU A 119 2.02 -8.68 -22.54
C GLU A 119 1.85 -9.32 -21.16
N ILE A 120 2.74 -10.25 -20.76
CA ILE A 120 2.70 -10.88 -19.43
C ILE A 120 2.81 -9.86 -18.29
N GLN A 121 3.67 -8.84 -18.41
CA GLN A 121 3.83 -7.85 -17.34
C GLN A 121 2.68 -6.86 -17.23
N ASN A 122 1.96 -6.63 -18.32
CA ASN A 122 0.83 -5.72 -18.35
C ASN A 122 -0.49 -6.39 -17.92
N HIS A 123 -0.49 -7.71 -17.72
CA HIS A 123 -1.63 -8.45 -17.19
C HIS A 123 -1.60 -8.58 -15.67
N THR A 124 -2.76 -8.47 -15.04
CA THR A 124 -2.93 -8.82 -13.62
C THR A 124 -2.90 -10.35 -13.44
N GLU A 125 -2.69 -10.83 -12.21
CA GLU A 125 -2.74 -12.28 -11.93
C GLU A 125 -4.10 -12.88 -12.32
N LEU A 126 -5.16 -12.08 -12.21
CA LEU A 126 -6.52 -12.46 -12.58
C LEU A 126 -6.68 -12.57 -14.10
N ASP A 127 -6.12 -11.64 -14.85
CA ASP A 127 -6.12 -11.68 -16.33
C ASP A 127 -5.32 -12.87 -16.85
N MET A 128 -4.17 -13.16 -16.25
CA MET A 128 -3.38 -14.34 -16.60
C MET A 128 -4.18 -15.64 -16.38
N LEU A 129 -4.90 -15.73 -15.24
CA LEU A 129 -5.76 -16.87 -14.96
C LEU A 129 -6.91 -16.96 -15.97
N PHE A 130 -7.54 -15.85 -16.31
CA PHE A 130 -8.59 -15.81 -17.33
C PHE A 130 -8.10 -16.25 -18.71
N ASN A 131 -6.96 -15.71 -19.15
CA ASN A 131 -6.32 -16.09 -20.41
C ASN A 131 -5.96 -17.59 -20.41
N SER A 132 -5.51 -18.14 -19.28
CA SER A 132 -5.24 -19.57 -19.17
C SER A 132 -6.50 -20.44 -19.29
N ILE A 133 -7.64 -19.99 -18.74
CA ILE A 133 -8.95 -20.65 -18.89
C ILE A 133 -9.37 -20.65 -20.37
N GLN A 134 -9.25 -19.51 -21.04
CA GLN A 134 -9.57 -19.39 -22.46
C GLN A 134 -8.69 -20.30 -23.32
N LEU A 135 -7.37 -20.30 -23.08
CA LEU A 135 -6.44 -21.16 -23.80
C LEU A 135 -6.73 -22.64 -23.56
N GLN A 136 -7.02 -23.03 -22.32
CA GLN A 136 -7.37 -24.42 -22.00
C GLN A 136 -8.68 -24.84 -22.68
N TYR A 137 -9.69 -23.97 -22.68
CA TYR A 137 -10.95 -24.21 -23.38
C TYR A 137 -10.72 -24.35 -24.90
N PHE A 138 -9.93 -23.46 -25.49
CA PHE A 138 -9.52 -23.54 -26.89
C PHE A 138 -8.80 -24.86 -27.21
N ASN A 139 -7.85 -25.28 -26.36
CA ASN A 139 -7.12 -26.53 -26.54
C ASN A 139 -8.05 -27.74 -26.46
N ILE A 140 -9.06 -27.71 -25.60
CA ILE A 140 -10.08 -28.75 -25.53
C ILE A 140 -10.87 -28.81 -26.85
N LEU A 141 -11.32 -27.67 -27.38
CA LEU A 141 -12.04 -27.63 -28.66
C LEU A 141 -11.16 -28.06 -29.85
N ASN A 142 -9.91 -27.60 -29.89
CA ASN A 142 -8.98 -27.96 -30.97
C ASN A 142 -8.57 -29.44 -30.87
N SER A 143 -8.43 -30.00 -29.66
CA SER A 143 -8.14 -31.43 -29.48
C SER A 143 -9.31 -32.30 -29.92
N GLN A 144 -10.57 -31.88 -29.68
CA GLN A 144 -11.74 -32.55 -30.24
C GLN A 144 -11.66 -32.63 -31.76
N ARG A 145 -11.21 -31.57 -32.44
CA ARG A 145 -11.04 -31.57 -33.91
C ARG A 145 -9.95 -32.54 -34.39
N ILE A 146 -8.85 -32.68 -33.66
CA ILE A 146 -7.70 -33.51 -34.06
C ILE A 146 -7.92 -34.99 -33.73
N MET A 147 -8.50 -35.27 -32.57
CA MET A 147 -8.68 -36.64 -32.03
C MET A 147 -10.04 -37.27 -32.41
N HIS A 148 -10.88 -36.56 -33.18
CA HIS A 148 -12.20 -37.04 -33.58
C HIS A 148 -12.11 -38.36 -34.38
N VAL A 149 -12.73 -39.41 -33.85
CA VAL A 149 -12.92 -40.70 -34.53
C VAL A 149 -14.08 -40.57 -35.51
N ARG A 150 -13.84 -40.78 -36.81
CA ARG A 150 -14.87 -40.59 -37.85
C ARG A 150 -15.84 -41.76 -37.96
N ASP A 151 -15.34 -42.97 -37.75
CA ASP A 151 -16.11 -44.20 -37.92
C ASP A 151 -15.58 -45.31 -37.00
N LYS A 152 -16.37 -46.36 -36.80
CA LYS A 152 -16.02 -47.54 -36.01
C LYS A 152 -14.77 -48.26 -36.51
N ASP A 153 -14.48 -48.14 -37.81
CA ASP A 153 -13.33 -48.78 -38.46
C ASP A 153 -12.14 -47.82 -38.65
N ASP A 154 -12.15 -46.65 -38.01
CA ASP A 154 -11.08 -45.64 -38.06
C ASP A 154 -9.80 -46.12 -37.35
N MET A 155 -8.93 -46.80 -38.10
CA MET A 155 -7.65 -47.31 -37.64
C MET A 155 -6.48 -46.42 -38.11
N SER A 156 -5.58 -46.09 -37.19
CA SER A 156 -4.30 -45.45 -37.52
C SER A 156 -3.18 -46.49 -37.39
N LYS A 157 -2.27 -46.51 -38.35
CA LYS A 157 -1.11 -47.42 -38.39
C LYS A 157 0.16 -46.60 -38.57
N GLU A 158 1.08 -46.67 -37.62
CA GLU A 158 2.40 -46.03 -37.70
C GLU A 158 3.51 -47.07 -37.50
N ILE A 159 4.65 -46.90 -38.18
CA ILE A 159 5.81 -47.80 -38.02
C ILE A 159 6.62 -47.32 -36.82
N ILE A 160 6.81 -48.18 -35.82
CA ILE A 160 7.58 -47.84 -34.61
C ILE A 160 9.04 -48.24 -34.78
N SER A 161 9.32 -49.33 -35.48
CA SER A 161 10.69 -49.76 -35.74
C SER A 161 10.78 -50.57 -37.02
N GLU A 162 11.82 -50.29 -37.81
CA GLU A 162 12.19 -51.04 -39.00
C GLU A 162 13.56 -51.69 -38.74
N SER A 163 13.64 -53.01 -38.88
CA SER A 163 14.87 -53.79 -38.67
C SER A 163 14.99 -54.85 -39.76
N GLU A 164 16.19 -55.43 -39.94
CA GLU A 164 16.40 -56.55 -40.87
C GLU A 164 15.48 -57.76 -40.60
N GLY A 165 14.93 -57.88 -39.38
CA GLY A 165 13.99 -58.93 -38.97
C GLY A 165 12.51 -58.61 -39.20
N GLY A 166 12.17 -57.44 -39.75
CA GLY A 166 10.81 -57.01 -40.06
C GLY A 166 10.42 -55.65 -39.46
N GLU A 167 9.21 -55.20 -39.84
CA GLU A 167 8.60 -53.94 -39.41
C GLU A 167 7.61 -54.16 -38.26
N ALA A 168 7.75 -53.35 -37.18
CA ALA A 168 6.78 -53.31 -36.08
C ALA A 168 5.86 -52.10 -36.23
N TYR A 169 4.55 -52.33 -36.13
CA TYR A 169 3.53 -51.28 -36.29
C TYR A 169 2.82 -50.97 -34.98
N MET A 170 2.62 -49.69 -34.69
CA MET A 170 1.59 -49.22 -33.76
C MET A 170 0.27 -49.18 -34.49
N ILE A 171 -0.73 -49.87 -33.96
CA ILE A 171 -2.09 -49.79 -34.48
C ILE A 171 -2.97 -49.21 -33.37
N GLN A 172 -3.61 -48.08 -33.67
CA GLN A 172 -4.62 -47.47 -32.80
C GLN A 172 -6.00 -47.69 -33.42
N PHE A 173 -6.84 -48.44 -32.71
CA PHE A 173 -8.22 -48.69 -33.11
C PHE A 173 -9.13 -47.52 -32.75
N ALA A 174 -10.26 -47.40 -33.46
CA ALA A 174 -11.26 -46.34 -33.24
C ALA A 174 -11.73 -46.25 -31.78
N TRP A 175 -12.04 -47.39 -31.15
CA TRP A 175 -12.50 -47.42 -29.76
C TRP A 175 -11.41 -47.00 -28.76
N ASP A 176 -10.14 -47.32 -29.05
CA ASP A 176 -9.00 -46.95 -28.21
C ASP A 176 -8.71 -45.44 -28.31
N LYS A 177 -8.72 -44.88 -29.53
CA LYS A 177 -8.66 -43.42 -29.76
C LYS A 177 -9.77 -42.68 -29.00
N GLN A 178 -11.00 -43.17 -29.08
CA GLN A 178 -12.15 -42.57 -28.40
C GLN A 178 -12.01 -42.65 -26.86
N ALA A 179 -11.56 -43.78 -26.32
CA ALA A 179 -11.34 -43.95 -24.88
C ALA A 179 -10.21 -43.03 -24.37
N ASN A 180 -9.12 -42.92 -25.13
CA ASN A 180 -8.02 -42.01 -24.83
C ASN A 180 -8.47 -40.54 -24.88
N LEU A 181 -9.26 -40.16 -25.89
CA LEU A 181 -9.86 -38.83 -26.00
C LEU A 181 -10.75 -38.51 -24.78
N LEU A 182 -11.67 -39.41 -24.41
CA LEU A 182 -12.56 -39.20 -23.26
C LEU A 182 -11.77 -39.07 -21.94
N THR A 183 -10.70 -39.86 -21.79
CA THR A 183 -9.83 -39.81 -20.62
C THR A 183 -9.05 -38.49 -20.56
N ALA A 184 -8.48 -38.05 -21.68
CA ALA A 184 -7.79 -36.77 -21.77
C ALA A 184 -8.76 -35.59 -21.54
N TYR A 185 -9.96 -35.66 -22.14
CA TYR A 185 -11.01 -34.66 -22.00
C TYR A 185 -11.47 -34.52 -20.55
N SER A 186 -11.74 -35.61 -19.84
CA SER A 186 -12.17 -35.55 -18.43
C SER A 186 -11.12 -34.90 -17.52
N ARG A 187 -9.83 -35.18 -17.75
CA ARG A 187 -8.72 -34.54 -17.03
C ARG A 187 -8.63 -33.05 -17.35
N ALA A 188 -8.68 -32.69 -18.63
CA ALA A 188 -8.65 -31.30 -19.08
C ALA A 188 -9.85 -30.49 -18.52
N MET A 189 -11.04 -31.09 -18.51
CA MET A 189 -12.25 -30.48 -17.98
C MET A 189 -12.19 -30.30 -16.46
N THR A 190 -11.64 -31.26 -15.73
CA THR A 190 -11.42 -31.15 -14.28
C THR A 190 -10.48 -29.98 -13.96
N SER A 191 -9.39 -29.83 -14.72
CA SER A 191 -8.47 -28.70 -14.59
C SER A 191 -9.15 -27.37 -14.92
N LEU A 192 -9.95 -27.33 -16.00
CA LEU A 192 -10.69 -26.14 -16.40
C LEU A 192 -11.69 -25.71 -15.31
N SER A 193 -12.47 -26.63 -14.76
CA SER A 193 -13.40 -26.36 -13.64
C SER A 193 -12.67 -25.80 -12.43
N ALA A 194 -11.52 -26.37 -12.07
CA ALA A 194 -10.72 -25.88 -10.94
C ALA A 194 -10.16 -24.46 -11.20
N MET A 195 -9.74 -24.14 -12.42
CA MET A 195 -9.31 -22.79 -12.78
C MET A 195 -10.48 -21.79 -12.74
N ILE A 196 -11.66 -22.18 -13.23
CA ILE A 196 -12.88 -21.35 -13.15
C ILE A 196 -13.27 -21.07 -11.70
N GLU A 197 -13.23 -22.08 -10.83
CA GLU A 197 -13.53 -21.90 -9.40
C GLU A 197 -12.52 -20.96 -8.73
N ARG A 198 -11.23 -21.08 -9.04
CA ARG A 198 -10.18 -20.17 -8.55
C ARG A 198 -10.40 -18.76 -9.06
N PHE A 199 -10.77 -18.62 -10.33
CA PHE A 199 -11.05 -17.33 -10.94
C PHE A 199 -12.23 -16.65 -10.25
N ASP A 200 -13.34 -17.36 -10.06
CA ASP A 200 -14.51 -16.83 -9.36
C ASP A 200 -14.17 -16.44 -7.92
N LYS A 201 -13.38 -17.25 -7.20
CA LYS A 201 -12.93 -16.90 -5.84
C LYS A 201 -12.09 -15.63 -5.79
N LEU A 202 -11.12 -15.47 -6.70
CA LEU A 202 -10.25 -14.31 -6.73
C LEU A 202 -10.97 -13.06 -7.24
N ALA A 203 -11.79 -13.20 -8.29
CA ALA A 203 -12.58 -12.12 -8.86
C ALA A 203 -13.55 -11.53 -7.82
N ASN A 204 -14.14 -12.39 -6.98
CA ASN A 204 -15.04 -11.96 -5.91
C ASN A 204 -14.34 -11.36 -4.67
N VAL A 205 -13.00 -11.44 -4.57
CA VAL A 205 -12.24 -10.83 -3.46
C VAL A 205 -11.82 -9.40 -3.80
N ASP A 206 -11.44 -9.15 -5.05
CA ASP A 206 -10.96 -7.83 -5.51
C ASP A 206 -12.04 -6.96 -6.18
N ASP A 207 -13.30 -7.40 -6.19
CA ASP A 207 -14.39 -6.65 -6.83
C ASP A 207 -14.66 -5.33 -6.08
N GLU A 208 -14.35 -4.20 -6.72
CA GLU A 208 -14.67 -2.85 -6.23
C GLU A 208 -16.14 -2.72 -5.81
N ARG A 209 -17.04 -3.49 -6.43
CA ARG A 209 -18.46 -3.50 -6.08
C ARG A 209 -18.71 -4.03 -4.67
N ARG A 210 -17.96 -5.03 -4.20
CA ARG A 210 -18.05 -5.51 -2.82
C ARG A 210 -17.49 -4.51 -1.84
N LEU A 211 -16.38 -3.85 -2.16
CA LEU A 211 -15.80 -2.81 -1.31
C LEU A 211 -16.76 -1.62 -1.18
N LYS A 212 -17.44 -1.24 -2.27
CA LYS A 212 -18.53 -0.25 -2.24
C LYS A 212 -19.72 -0.74 -1.43
N LEU A 213 -20.13 -2.00 -1.55
CA LEU A 213 -21.23 -2.58 -0.76
C LEU A 213 -20.88 -2.68 0.74
N THR A 214 -19.66 -3.05 1.10
CA THR A 214 -19.21 -3.07 2.51
C THR A 214 -19.17 -1.65 3.04
N GLN A 215 -18.62 -0.70 2.29
CA GLN A 215 -18.63 0.72 2.66
C GLN A 215 -20.06 1.28 2.82
N MET A 216 -20.99 0.91 1.94
CA MET A 216 -22.41 1.27 2.07
C MET A 216 -23.02 0.65 3.32
N LYS A 217 -22.77 -0.63 3.61
CA LYS A 217 -23.25 -1.30 4.82
C LYS A 217 -22.72 -0.63 6.09
N THR A 218 -21.42 -0.36 6.17
CA THR A 218 -20.82 0.33 7.32
C THR A 218 -21.38 1.73 7.51
N ASN A 219 -21.65 2.45 6.41
CA ASN A 219 -22.29 3.75 6.47
C ASN A 219 -23.74 3.64 6.97
N ILE A 220 -24.50 2.65 6.50
CA ILE A 220 -25.86 2.38 6.98
C ILE A 220 -25.83 2.06 8.48
N GLU A 221 -24.92 1.21 8.95
CA GLU A 221 -24.75 0.88 10.37
C GLU A 221 -24.40 2.11 11.21
N LYS A 222 -23.46 2.94 10.75
CA LYS A 222 -23.14 4.21 11.40
C LYS A 222 -24.35 5.13 11.45
N THR A 223 -25.07 5.30 10.35
CA THR A 223 -26.29 6.12 10.34
C THR A 223 -27.37 5.56 11.26
N LYS A 224 -27.49 4.23 11.37
CA LYS A 224 -28.41 3.58 12.32
C LYS A 224 -28.00 3.86 13.76
N ALA A 225 -26.72 3.70 14.09
CA ALA A 225 -26.19 4.01 15.42
C ALA A 225 -26.36 5.50 15.76
N ASP A 226 -26.07 6.40 14.82
CA ASP A 226 -26.29 7.85 14.99
C ASP A 226 -27.79 8.15 15.16
N THR A 227 -28.68 7.49 14.41
CA THR A 227 -30.13 7.65 14.60
C THR A 227 -30.65 7.06 15.90
N ALA A 228 -30.06 5.96 16.40
CA ALA A 228 -30.41 5.38 17.70
C ALA A 228 -29.97 6.30 18.84
N ARG A 229 -28.76 6.90 18.72
CA ARG A 229 -28.29 7.98 19.60
C ARG A 229 -29.21 9.19 19.60
N ILE A 230 -29.66 9.65 18.42
CA ILE A 230 -30.55 10.80 18.29
C ILE A 230 -31.95 10.49 18.81
N LYS A 231 -32.43 9.25 18.63
CA LYS A 231 -33.75 8.81 19.11
C LYS A 231 -33.78 8.43 20.59
N GLY A 232 -32.62 8.36 21.27
CA GLY A 232 -32.54 7.99 22.68
C GLY A 232 -32.97 6.54 22.96
N GLU A 233 -32.79 5.63 21.99
CA GLU A 233 -33.15 4.21 22.15
C GLU A 233 -32.07 3.40 22.90
N ASP A 234 -30.83 3.89 22.95
CA ASP A 234 -29.81 3.38 23.88
C ASP A 234 -29.97 4.11 25.22
N GLY A 235 -30.78 3.50 26.09
CA GLY A 235 -31.04 3.93 27.46
C GLY A 235 -29.85 3.69 28.40
N ASP A 236 -28.67 4.19 28.04
CA ASP A 236 -27.66 4.46 29.05
C ASP A 236 -28.11 5.74 29.77
N GLU A 237 -28.47 5.60 31.04
CA GLU A 237 -28.74 6.71 31.95
C GLU A 237 -27.59 7.71 31.84
N TYR A 238 -27.83 8.83 31.16
CA TYR A 238 -26.97 9.99 31.30
C TYR A 238 -27.12 10.45 32.75
N GLU A 239 -26.08 10.25 33.56
CA GLU A 239 -25.92 11.01 34.80
C GLU A 239 -26.05 12.49 34.42
N ASP A 240 -27.12 13.11 34.89
CA ASP A 240 -27.41 14.53 34.70
C ASP A 240 -26.18 15.32 35.16
N ASP A 241 -25.42 15.88 34.22
CA ASP A 241 -24.13 16.54 34.45
C ASP A 241 -24.29 17.95 35.08
N GLY A 242 -25.44 18.19 35.71
CA GLY A 242 -25.81 19.47 36.33
C GLY A 242 -26.00 20.60 35.32
N PHE A 243 -25.98 20.30 34.00
CA PHE A 243 -26.12 21.33 32.96
C PHE A 243 -27.50 21.99 32.97
N LYS A 244 -28.56 21.23 33.28
CA LYS A 244 -29.92 21.78 33.44
C LYS A 244 -30.04 22.65 34.69
N GLU A 245 -29.47 22.21 35.81
CA GLU A 245 -29.48 22.96 37.07
C GLU A 245 -28.70 24.28 36.96
N ALA A 246 -27.57 24.29 36.22
CA ALA A 246 -26.82 25.51 35.93
C ALA A 246 -27.55 26.48 34.99
N LEU A 247 -28.54 26.01 34.23
CA LEU A 247 -29.32 26.83 33.31
C LEU A 247 -30.52 27.46 34.04
N GLU A 248 -31.19 26.71 34.92
CA GLU A 248 -32.24 27.24 35.79
C GLU A 248 -31.72 28.30 36.77
N GLY A 249 -30.58 28.05 37.44
CA GLY A 249 -29.99 29.03 38.37
C GLY A 249 -29.50 30.33 37.71
N LYS A 250 -29.29 30.32 36.38
CA LYS A 250 -28.89 31.50 35.61
C LYS A 250 -30.05 32.23 34.96
N VAL A 251 -31.18 31.55 34.76
CA VAL A 251 -32.42 32.16 34.29
C VAL A 251 -33.04 33.00 35.42
N GLU A 252 -33.02 32.53 36.66
CA GLU A 252 -33.52 33.28 37.81
C GLU A 252 -32.78 34.62 38.00
N GLU A 253 -31.46 34.65 37.75
CA GLU A 253 -30.62 35.87 37.90
C GLU A 253 -30.83 36.93 36.79
N VAL A 254 -31.46 36.58 35.67
CA VAL A 254 -31.63 37.48 34.51
C VAL A 254 -33.00 38.17 34.49
N TRP A 255 -33.98 37.67 35.24
CA TRP A 255 -35.35 38.21 35.26
C TRP A 255 -35.71 38.95 36.55
N ASP A 256 -34.84 38.98 37.56
CA ASP A 256 -35.12 39.60 38.88
C ASP A 256 -34.79 41.11 38.95
N ASP A 257 -34.34 41.73 37.86
CA ASP A 257 -33.91 43.15 37.86
C ASP A 257 -34.81 44.08 37.02
N HIS A 258 -36.10 43.71 36.87
CA HIS A 258 -37.06 44.59 36.20
C HIS A 258 -38.45 44.55 36.82
N ASP A 259 -38.55 44.99 38.07
CA ASP A 259 -39.77 45.64 38.55
C ASP A 259 -39.46 46.97 39.25
N ASP A 260 -40.24 47.96 38.83
CA ASP A 260 -40.60 49.22 39.51
C ASP A 260 -39.71 50.46 39.31
N ASP A 261 -40.08 51.27 38.31
CA ASP A 261 -40.17 52.73 38.48
C ASP A 261 -41.09 53.31 37.39
N SER A 262 -42.40 53.25 37.62
CA SER A 262 -43.35 54.19 36.99
C SER A 262 -44.51 54.55 37.92
N GLU A 263 -44.19 55.27 39.00
CA GLU A 263 -45.10 56.25 39.60
C GLU A 263 -44.69 57.66 39.15
N ALA A 264 -45.48 58.27 38.27
CA ALA A 264 -45.82 59.71 38.20
C ALA A 264 -46.61 60.05 36.92
#